data_AF-A0A822AQR5-F1
#
_entry.id   AF-A0A822AQR5-F1
#
_cell.length_a   1.000
_cell.length_b   1.000
_cell.length_c   1.000
_cell.angle_alpha   90.00
_cell.angle_beta   90.00
_cell.angle_gamma   90.00
#
_symmetry.space_group_name_H-M   'P 1'
#
loop_
_entity.id
_entity.type
_entity.pdbx_description
1 polymer ?
#
loop_
_entity_poly.entity_id
_entity_poly.type
_entity_poly.pdbx_seq_one_letter_code
_entity_poly.pdbx_strand_id
1 'polypeptide(L)'
;HHQKSRFIYDLYYKRKTISKELYDYCLKQSLGDKNLIAQWKKQGYENLCCLQCIQPRDTNFNKKCICRVPKGKLEEGKVVECVHCGCRGCSG
;
A
#
# COMPACT_ATOMS: atom_id res chain seq x y z
N HIS A 1 -8.36 -2.95 5.88
CA HIS A 1 -8.37 -1.78 4.98
C HIS A 1 -7.70 -2.06 3.63
N HIS A 2 -6.43 -2.50 3.63
CA HIS A 2 -5.66 -2.76 2.39
C HIS A 2 -6.37 -3.66 1.38
N GLN A 3 -6.86 -4.85 1.79
CA GLN A 3 -7.50 -5.81 0.87
C GLN A 3 -8.74 -5.24 0.14
N LYS A 4 -9.61 -4.51 0.86
CA LYS A 4 -10.80 -3.87 0.26
C LYS A 4 -10.42 -2.85 -0.81
N SER A 5 -9.49 -1.94 -0.47
CA SER A 5 -8.95 -0.95 -1.41
C SER A 5 -8.28 -1.61 -2.61
N ARG A 6 -7.53 -2.71 -2.38
CA ARG A 6 -6.82 -3.44 -3.44
C ARG A 6 -7.78 -4.13 -4.39
N PHE A 7 -8.86 -4.71 -3.85
CA PHE A 7 -9.91 -5.33 -4.65
C PHE A 7 -10.55 -4.32 -5.61
N ILE A 8 -10.95 -3.14 -5.11
CA ILE A 8 -11.53 -2.07 -5.93
C ILE A 8 -10.52 -1.59 -6.99
N TYR A 9 -9.25 -1.41 -6.60
CA TYR A 9 -8.19 -1.01 -7.50
C TYR A 9 -7.97 -2.04 -8.64
N ASP A 10 -7.90 -3.32 -8.31
CA ASP A 10 -7.67 -4.39 -9.28
C ASP A 10 -8.87 -4.55 -10.24
N LEU A 11 -10.11 -4.39 -9.76
CA LEU A 11 -11.31 -4.42 -10.60
C LEU A 11 -11.31 -3.30 -11.66
N TYR A 12 -10.87 -2.09 -11.30
CA TYR A 12 -10.89 -0.94 -12.21
C TYR A 12 -9.64 -0.86 -13.09
N TYR A 13 -8.44 -0.92 -12.52
CA TYR A 13 -7.18 -0.68 -13.26
C TYR A 13 -6.62 -1.90 -13.97
N LYS A 14 -6.77 -3.11 -13.39
CA LYS A 14 -6.21 -4.33 -13.97
C LYS A 14 -7.23 -5.10 -14.80
N ARG A 15 -8.34 -5.49 -14.17
CA ARG A 15 -9.37 -6.33 -14.79
C ARG A 15 -10.32 -5.52 -15.67
N LYS A 16 -10.47 -4.21 -15.40
CA LYS A 16 -11.36 -3.28 -16.12
C LYS A 16 -12.82 -3.77 -16.20
N THR A 17 -13.31 -4.40 -15.12
CA THR A 17 -14.66 -5.00 -15.08
C THR A 17 -15.73 -4.06 -14.52
N ILE A 18 -15.34 -2.94 -13.94
CA ILE A 18 -16.26 -1.94 -13.39
C ILE A 18 -16.13 -0.61 -14.14
N SER A 19 -17.25 0.12 -14.26
CA SER A 19 -17.27 1.45 -14.86
C SER A 19 -16.57 2.48 -13.95
N LYS A 20 -16.13 3.60 -14.56
CA LYS A 20 -15.56 4.73 -13.81
C LYS A 20 -16.53 5.29 -12.78
N GLU A 21 -17.82 5.35 -13.12
CA GLU A 21 -18.88 5.84 -12.22
C GLU A 21 -19.01 4.98 -10.96
N LEU A 22 -18.99 3.65 -11.11
CA LEU A 22 -19.05 2.73 -9.98
C LEU A 22 -17.78 2.82 -9.12
N TYR A 23 -16.61 2.92 -9.75
CA TYR A 23 -15.35 3.13 -9.05
C TYR A 23 -15.36 4.43 -8.23
N ASP A 24 -15.77 5.55 -8.82
CA ASP A 24 -15.87 6.84 -8.14
C ASP A 24 -16.92 6.81 -7.01
N TYR A 25 -18.03 6.10 -7.21
CA TYR A 25 -19.02 5.86 -6.16
C TYR A 25 -18.44 5.07 -4.97
N CYS A 26 -17.73 3.97 -5.23
CA CYS A 26 -17.07 3.19 -4.17
C CYS A 26 -16.07 4.04 -3.37
N LEU A 27 -15.33 4.91 -4.04
CA LEU A 27 -14.41 5.83 -3.38
C LEU A 27 -15.14 6.93 -2.58
N LYS A 28 -16.26 7.45 -3.07
CA LYS A 28 -17.09 8.43 -2.33
C LYS A 28 -17.71 7.82 -1.08
N GLN A 29 -18.14 6.56 -1.14
CA GLN A 29 -18.68 5.81 0.00
C GLN A 29 -17.60 5.27 0.96
N SER A 30 -16.33 5.68 0.78
CA SER A 30 -15.21 5.22 1.62
C SER A 30 -14.99 3.70 1.65
N LEU A 31 -15.44 2.98 0.60
CA LEU A 31 -15.21 1.54 0.47
C LEU A 31 -13.74 1.23 0.12
N GLY A 32 -13.05 2.20 -0.49
CA GLY A 32 -11.64 2.14 -0.81
C GLY A 32 -10.92 3.42 -0.39
N ASP A 33 -9.65 3.25 0.00
CA ASP A 33 -8.81 4.36 0.44
C ASP A 33 -8.21 5.10 -0.76
N LYS A 34 -8.72 6.30 -1.02
CA LYS A 34 -8.25 7.18 -2.12
C LYS A 34 -6.76 7.47 -2.02
N ASN A 35 -6.26 7.73 -0.82
CA ASN A 35 -4.88 8.13 -0.59
C ASN A 35 -3.92 6.96 -0.80
N LEU A 36 -4.29 5.77 -0.33
CA LEU A 36 -3.51 4.55 -0.56
C LEU A 36 -3.47 4.19 -2.05
N ILE A 37 -4.63 4.24 -2.72
CA ILE A 37 -4.73 3.98 -4.16
C ILE A 37 -3.90 4.99 -4.97
N ALA A 38 -3.87 6.26 -4.56
CA ALA A 38 -3.04 7.26 -5.20
C ALA A 38 -1.53 6.92 -5.08
N GLN A 39 -1.09 6.32 -3.97
CA GLN A 39 0.30 5.87 -3.85
C GLN A 39 0.59 4.66 -4.76
N TRP A 40 -0.33 3.71 -4.90
CA TRP A 40 -0.11 2.54 -5.78
C TRP A 40 0.10 2.88 -7.26
N LYS A 41 -0.30 4.08 -7.69
CA LYS A 41 -0.05 4.58 -9.05
C LYS A 41 1.37 5.12 -9.25
N LYS A 42 2.10 5.38 -8.16
CA LYS A 42 3.48 5.90 -8.21
C LYS A 42 4.47 4.76 -8.30
N GLN A 43 5.51 4.96 -9.10
CA GLN A 43 6.59 3.99 -9.26
C GLN A 43 7.24 3.64 -7.91
N GLY A 44 7.40 2.36 -7.63
CA GLY A 44 8.00 1.81 -6.42
C GLY A 44 7.04 1.71 -5.22
N TYR A 45 5.78 2.12 -5.35
CA TYR A 45 4.75 2.02 -4.30
C TYR A 45 3.60 1.09 -4.68
N GLU A 46 3.71 0.35 -5.77
CA GLU A 46 2.64 -0.48 -6.35
C GLU A 46 2.11 -1.53 -5.37
N ASN A 47 2.92 -1.96 -4.40
CA ASN A 47 2.58 -2.95 -3.38
C ASN A 47 2.61 -2.38 -1.95
N LEU A 48 2.44 -1.06 -1.80
CA LEU A 48 2.43 -0.40 -0.49
C LEU A 48 1.35 -0.97 0.43
N CYS A 49 1.75 -1.36 1.64
CA CYS A 49 0.91 -2.00 2.64
C CYS A 49 -0.06 -1.05 3.37
N CYS A 50 0.40 0.15 3.75
CA CYS A 50 -0.41 1.18 4.39
C CYS A 50 0.25 2.55 4.27
N LEU A 51 -0.51 3.61 4.56
CA LEU A 51 0.02 4.98 4.52
C LEU A 51 1.02 5.27 5.65
N GLN A 52 0.83 4.72 6.85
CA GLN A 52 1.74 4.94 7.98
C GLN A 52 3.18 4.51 7.67
N CYS A 53 3.36 3.44 6.89
CA CYS A 53 4.69 2.93 6.55
C CYS A 53 5.55 3.88 5.70
N ILE A 54 4.96 4.92 5.12
CA ILE A 54 5.66 5.91 4.28
C ILE A 54 5.74 7.30 4.93
N GLN A 55 5.10 7.50 6.08
CA GLN A 55 5.06 8.76 6.79
C GLN A 55 6.26 8.86 7.75
N PRO A 56 7.21 9.78 7.51
CA PRO A 56 8.38 9.92 8.39
C PRO A 56 8.00 10.23 9.84
N ARG A 57 6.98 11.08 10.02
CA ARG A 57 6.48 11.53 11.32
C ARG A 57 5.94 10.41 12.22
N ASP A 58 5.62 9.25 11.64
CA ASP A 58 5.08 8.10 12.39
C ASP A 58 6.21 7.22 12.98
N THR A 59 7.47 7.65 12.86
CA THR A 59 8.65 6.95 13.38
C THR A 59 9.57 7.90 14.16
N ASN A 60 10.27 7.37 15.18
CA ASN A 60 11.13 8.16 16.08
C ASN A 60 12.27 8.90 15.35
N PHE A 61 12.76 8.36 14.23
CA PHE A 61 13.92 8.89 13.52
C PHE A 61 13.56 9.54 12.17
N ASN A 62 12.28 9.87 11.95
CA ASN A 62 11.81 10.46 10.70
C ASN A 62 12.21 9.65 9.45
N LYS A 63 12.18 8.32 9.54
CA LYS A 63 12.49 7.42 8.43
C LYS A 63 11.22 6.67 7.99
N LYS A 64 11.27 6.05 6.81
CA LYS A 64 10.21 5.13 6.38
C LYS A 64 10.33 3.81 7.14
N CYS A 65 9.23 3.08 7.23
CA CYS A 65 9.22 1.80 7.91
C CYS A 65 10.15 0.78 7.23
N ILE A 66 10.72 -0.15 7.99
CA ILE A 66 11.61 -1.22 7.49
C ILE A 66 10.96 -2.06 6.38
N CYS A 67 9.63 -2.17 6.35
CA CYS A 67 8.93 -2.87 5.28
C CYS A 67 9.12 -2.22 3.90
N ARG A 68 9.60 -0.97 3.83
CA ARG A 68 9.94 -0.27 2.58
C ARG A 68 11.37 -0.52 2.10
N VAL A 69 12.16 -1.28 2.85
CA VAL A 69 13.50 -1.69 2.42
C VAL A 69 13.37 -2.90 1.47
N PRO A 70 13.94 -2.85 0.26
CA PRO A 70 13.96 -4.00 -0.66
C PRO A 70 14.65 -5.20 -0.02
N LYS A 71 14.15 -6.41 -0.26
CA LYS A 71 14.70 -7.63 0.36
C LYS A 71 16.17 -7.87 0.07
N GLY A 72 16.65 -7.54 -1.13
CA GLY A 72 18.07 -7.69 -1.50
C GLY A 72 19.03 -6.74 -0.75
N LYS A 73 18.52 -5.78 0.02
CA LYS A 73 19.32 -4.91 0.91
C LYS A 73 19.21 -5.31 2.38
N LEU A 74 18.43 -6.34 2.69
CA LEU A 74 18.33 -6.90 4.04
C LEU A 74 19.33 -8.05 4.18
N GLU A 75 19.70 -8.33 5.43
CA GLU A 75 20.50 -9.49 5.78
C GLU A 75 19.77 -10.78 5.35
N GLU A 76 20.52 -11.75 4.83
CA GLU A 76 19.95 -13.03 4.41
C GLU A 76 19.25 -13.73 5.60
N GLY A 77 18.05 -14.25 5.36
CA GLY A 77 17.24 -14.91 6.39
C GLY A 77 16.51 -13.97 7.35
N LYS A 78 16.67 -12.63 7.24
CA LYS A 78 15.96 -11.69 8.10
C LYS A 78 14.47 -11.64 7.77
N VAL A 79 13.65 -12.15 8.68
CA VAL A 79 12.19 -12.00 8.61
C VAL A 79 11.82 -10.61 9.10
N VAL A 80 11.27 -9.80 8.21
CA VAL A 80 10.72 -8.47 8.56
C VAL A 80 9.23 -8.62 8.87
N GLU A 81 8.78 -8.02 9.97
CA GLU A 81 7.37 -7.81 10.25
C GLU A 81 7.14 -6.38 10.72
N CYS A 82 6.26 -5.67 10.03
CA CYS A 82 5.96 -4.28 10.33
C CYS A 82 5.06 -4.14 11.57
N VAL A 83 5.49 -3.34 12.55
CA VAL A 83 4.70 -3.06 13.76
C VAL A 83 3.37 -2.35 13.51
N HIS A 84 3.22 -1.61 12.40
CA HIS A 84 1.99 -0.86 12.10
C HIS A 84 0.91 -1.72 11.42
N CYS A 85 1.31 -2.74 10.65
CA CYS A 85 0.36 -3.45 9.78
C CYS A 85 0.67 -4.94 9.55
N GLY A 86 1.72 -5.48 10.15
CA GLY A 86 2.11 -6.89 10.05
C GLY A 86 2.68 -7.31 8.68
N CYS A 87 2.91 -6.37 7.75
CA CYS A 87 3.45 -6.74 6.44
C CYS A 87 4.92 -7.20 6.51
N ARG A 88 5.30 -8.10 5.59
CA ARG A 88 6.64 -8.73 5.53
C ARG A 88 7.51 -8.21 4.39
N GLY A 89 7.43 -6.90 4.16
CA GLY A 89 8.05 -6.23 3.02
C GLY A 89 7.00 -5.82 1.98
N CYS A 90 7.06 -4.56 1.58
CA CYS A 90 6.16 -3.95 0.60
C CYS A 90 6.91 -3.23 -0.54
N SER A 91 8.24 -3.40 -0.61
CA SER A 91 9.11 -2.84 -1.65
C SER A 91 9.81 -3.89 -2.51
N GLY A 92 9.14 -5.04 -2.73
CA GLY A 92 9.72 -6.20 -3.41
C GLY A 92 10.42 -7.14 -2.43
#